data_AF-A0A2N5XDT3-F1
#
_entry.id   AF-A0A2N5XDT3-F1
#
_cell.length_a   1.000
_cell.length_b   1.000
_cell.length_c   1.000
_cell.angle_alpha   90.00
_cell.angle_beta   90.00
_cell.angle_gamma   90.00
#
_symmetry.space_group_name_H-M   'P 1'
#
loop_
_entity.id
_entity.type
_entity.pdbx_description
1 polymer ?
#
loop_
_entity_poly.entity_id
_entity_poly.type
_entity_poly.pdbx_seq_one_letter_code
_entity_poly.pdbx_strand_id
1 'polypeptide(L)'
;GPRTPGQLREELGARWPDRDPAPLAEALRVLLPLVQLPPRAVWGEGGRQVYATAEDWTGVGPTGDPAPDGVLLRYLAAFGPASVRDMRTWSGLTGLREVVDRLRPRLRTFRDEDGTELFDLPGAPLPDPDTPAPVRFVAEFDNLLLSHADRSRVIGTHERRGMFTRNAVIPGAVLVDGFVRGKWRVERSRTATDVLVTPFGPLTGREREAVVEEGERLAAFAARGGAPAGEVRIAAA
;
A
#
# COMPACT_ATOMS: atom_id res chain seq x y z
N GLY A 1 -25.10 -1.70 16.87
CA GLY A 1 -25.77 -2.85 16.22
C GLY A 1 -25.64 -2.75 14.71
N PRO A 2 -25.27 -3.82 13.97
CA PRO A 2 -24.89 -3.72 12.56
C PRO A 2 -25.98 -3.16 11.64
N ARG A 3 -25.59 -2.35 10.65
CA ARG A 3 -26.50 -1.69 9.70
C ARG A 3 -25.95 -1.69 8.28
N THR A 4 -26.85 -1.81 7.32
CA THR A 4 -26.55 -1.60 5.90
C THR A 4 -26.66 -0.11 5.56
N PRO A 5 -26.03 0.38 4.47
CA PRO A 5 -26.20 1.77 4.04
C PRO A 5 -27.67 2.18 3.85
N GLY A 6 -28.51 1.26 3.36
CA GLY A 6 -29.94 1.49 3.21
C GLY A 6 -30.65 1.74 4.55
N GLN A 7 -30.37 0.91 5.55
CA GLN A 7 -30.94 1.08 6.91
C GLN A 7 -30.43 2.37 7.57
N LEU A 8 -29.15 2.71 7.36
CA LEU A 8 -28.61 3.98 7.85
C LEU A 8 -29.36 5.16 7.23
N ARG A 9 -29.61 5.16 5.91
CA ARG A 9 -30.39 6.24 5.28
C ARG A 9 -31.81 6.34 5.84
N GLU A 10 -32.47 5.22 6.06
CA GLU A 10 -33.82 5.19 6.64
C GLU A 10 -33.83 5.76 8.07
N GLU A 11 -32.96 5.27 8.94
CA GLU A 11 -32.88 5.68 10.35
C GLU A 11 -32.43 7.13 10.51
N LEU A 12 -31.41 7.57 9.76
CA LEU A 12 -30.92 8.96 9.78
C LEU A 12 -31.94 9.91 9.16
N GLY A 13 -32.62 9.51 8.09
CA GLY A 13 -33.66 10.32 7.45
C GLY A 13 -34.87 10.54 8.36
N ALA A 14 -35.29 9.51 9.10
CA ALA A 14 -36.35 9.65 10.10
C ALA A 14 -35.96 10.61 11.24
N ARG A 15 -34.67 10.64 11.61
CA ARG A 15 -34.14 11.52 12.67
C ARG A 15 -33.92 12.96 12.21
N TRP A 16 -33.56 13.17 10.94
CA TRP A 16 -33.31 14.47 10.35
C TRP A 16 -34.11 14.64 9.05
N PRO A 17 -35.44 14.84 9.13
CA PRO A 17 -36.33 14.83 7.96
C PRO A 17 -36.06 15.97 6.96
N ASP A 18 -35.49 17.09 7.42
CA ASP A 18 -35.17 18.24 6.57
C ASP A 18 -33.82 18.11 5.83
N ARG A 19 -33.18 16.93 5.91
CA ARG A 19 -31.85 16.67 5.33
C ARG A 19 -31.91 15.49 4.38
N ASP A 20 -31.09 15.53 3.33
CA ASP A 20 -30.91 14.38 2.46
C ASP A 20 -30.25 13.23 3.25
N PRO A 21 -30.89 12.06 3.38
CA PRO A 21 -30.34 10.95 4.14
C PRO A 21 -29.09 10.32 3.51
N ALA A 22 -28.90 10.45 2.19
CA ALA A 22 -27.76 9.83 1.52
C ALA A 22 -26.41 10.44 1.95
N PRO A 23 -26.21 11.76 1.93
CA PRO A 23 -25.03 12.40 2.51
C PRO A 23 -24.84 12.12 4.00
N LEU A 24 -25.92 12.02 4.79
CA LEU A 24 -25.82 11.68 6.21
C LEU A 24 -25.21 10.29 6.43
N ALA A 25 -25.65 9.30 5.64
CA ALA A 25 -25.10 7.95 5.71
C ALA A 25 -23.64 7.88 5.24
N GLU A 26 -23.27 8.62 4.19
CA GLU A 26 -21.88 8.68 3.72
C GLU A 26 -20.95 9.38 4.72
N ALA A 27 -21.42 10.44 5.40
CA ALA A 27 -20.64 11.15 6.41
C ALA A 27 -20.17 10.22 7.55
N LEU A 28 -20.98 9.23 7.92
CA LEU A 28 -20.59 8.24 8.94
C LEU A 28 -19.33 7.46 8.57
N ARG A 29 -19.07 7.22 7.28
CA ARG A 29 -17.87 6.49 6.82
C ARG A 29 -16.58 7.30 6.98
N VAL A 30 -16.71 8.62 7.16
CA VAL A 30 -15.59 9.54 7.34
C VAL A 30 -15.42 9.90 8.81
N LEU A 31 -16.53 10.03 9.54
CA LEU A 31 -16.54 10.53 10.90
C LEU A 31 -16.43 9.42 11.96
N LEU A 32 -16.79 8.18 11.63
CA LEU A 32 -16.77 7.07 12.58
C LEU A 32 -15.75 6.00 12.15
N PRO A 33 -15.07 5.35 13.11
CA PRO A 33 -14.29 4.16 12.84
C PRO A 33 -15.25 3.00 12.57
N LEU A 34 -15.57 2.77 11.30
CA LEU A 34 -16.45 1.69 10.87
C LEU A 34 -15.66 0.47 10.40
N VAL A 35 -16.18 -0.71 10.69
CA VAL A 35 -15.72 -1.99 10.13
C VAL A 35 -16.80 -2.50 9.18
N GLN A 36 -16.39 -2.87 7.96
CA GLN A 36 -17.26 -3.64 7.08
C GLN A 36 -17.24 -5.10 7.54
N LEU A 37 -18.41 -5.69 7.77
CA LEU A 37 -18.50 -7.05 8.30
C LEU A 37 -18.40 -8.11 7.18
N PRO A 38 -17.92 -9.33 7.50
CA PRO A 38 -18.03 -10.50 6.64
C PRO A 38 -19.49 -10.77 6.18
N PRO A 39 -19.69 -11.41 5.01
CA PRO A 39 -18.67 -11.99 4.13
C PRO A 39 -18.03 -10.98 3.18
N ARG A 40 -18.63 -9.80 2.96
CA ARG A 40 -18.11 -8.80 1.99
C ARG A 40 -16.71 -8.26 2.34
N ALA A 41 -16.30 -8.39 3.60
CA ALA A 41 -14.97 -7.98 4.07
C ALA A 41 -13.93 -9.12 4.08
N VAL A 42 -14.28 -10.28 3.51
CA VAL A 42 -13.38 -11.41 3.34
C VAL A 42 -12.85 -11.41 1.90
N TRP A 43 -11.54 -11.57 1.74
CA TRP A 43 -10.92 -11.64 0.41
C TRP A 43 -11.50 -12.78 -0.41
N GLY A 44 -11.90 -12.49 -1.65
CA GLY A 44 -12.50 -13.47 -2.57
C GLY A 44 -14.00 -13.69 -2.37
N GLU A 45 -14.59 -13.14 -1.32
CA GLU A 45 -16.01 -13.34 -1.00
C GLU A 45 -16.87 -12.13 -1.36
N GLY A 46 -18.03 -12.42 -1.94
CA GLY A 46 -19.08 -11.43 -2.18
C GLY A 46 -19.95 -11.22 -0.95
N GLY A 47 -20.77 -10.17 -0.98
CA GLY A 47 -21.77 -9.98 0.06
C GLY A 47 -22.39 -8.59 0.07
N ARG A 48 -23.49 -8.48 0.82
CA ARG A 48 -24.10 -7.18 1.13
C ARG A 48 -23.18 -6.39 2.05
N GLN A 49 -23.10 -5.08 1.83
CA GLN A 49 -22.36 -4.19 2.72
C GLN A 49 -23.12 -4.00 4.03
N VAL A 50 -22.47 -4.34 5.13
CA VAL A 50 -22.97 -4.18 6.49
C VAL A 50 -21.84 -3.57 7.31
N TYR A 51 -22.16 -2.52 8.08
CA TYR A 51 -21.23 -1.82 8.95
C TYR A 51 -21.54 -2.11 10.41
N ALA A 52 -20.49 -2.19 11.22
CA ALA A 52 -20.51 -1.98 12.66
C ALA A 52 -19.48 -0.89 13.02
N THR A 53 -19.57 -0.30 14.21
CA THR A 53 -18.45 0.47 14.74
C THR A 53 -17.29 -0.47 15.03
N ALA A 54 -16.05 0.02 14.95
CA ALA A 54 -14.88 -0.75 15.33
C ALA A 54 -14.96 -1.21 16.80
N GLU A 55 -15.53 -0.38 17.67
CA GLU A 55 -15.80 -0.72 19.06
C GLU A 55 -16.77 -1.89 19.20
N ASP A 56 -17.95 -1.83 18.58
CA ASP A 56 -18.94 -2.92 18.61
C ASP A 56 -18.33 -4.23 18.08
N TRP A 57 -17.45 -4.16 17.08
CA TRP A 57 -16.86 -5.33 16.44
C TRP A 57 -15.69 -5.93 17.22
N THR A 58 -14.79 -5.09 17.73
CA THR A 58 -13.55 -5.54 18.39
C THR A 58 -13.70 -5.67 19.90
N GLY A 59 -14.75 -5.09 20.48
CA GLY A 59 -14.90 -4.93 21.93
C GLY A 59 -13.97 -3.88 22.53
N VAL A 60 -13.22 -3.15 21.69
CA VAL A 60 -12.23 -2.15 22.11
C VAL A 60 -12.60 -0.81 21.49
N GLY A 61 -13.01 0.14 22.33
CA GLY A 61 -13.20 1.52 21.92
C GLY A 61 -11.89 2.19 21.51
N PRO A 62 -11.93 3.34 20.81
CA PRO A 62 -10.74 4.14 20.58
C PRO A 62 -10.04 4.43 21.93
N THR A 63 -8.80 4.00 22.08
CA THR A 63 -8.03 4.19 23.33
C THR A 63 -6.95 5.25 23.15
N GLY A 64 -6.76 6.06 24.19
CA GLY A 64 -5.60 6.96 24.34
C GLY A 64 -5.70 8.32 23.65
N ASP A 65 -4.63 9.10 23.84
CA ASP A 65 -4.35 10.31 23.07
C ASP A 65 -3.99 9.90 21.63
N PRO A 66 -4.58 10.49 20.57
CA PRO A 66 -4.25 10.22 19.17
C PRO A 66 -2.84 10.71 18.77
N ALA A 67 -1.90 10.74 19.72
CA ALA A 67 -0.54 11.18 19.51
C ALA A 67 0.10 10.40 18.35
N PRO A 68 0.60 11.09 17.31
CA PRO A 68 1.11 10.46 16.09
C PRO A 68 2.42 9.68 16.31
N ASP A 69 3.03 9.79 17.50
CA ASP A 69 4.31 9.17 17.87
C ASP A 69 4.37 7.68 17.52
N GLY A 70 3.36 6.91 17.96
CA GLY A 70 3.31 5.47 17.73
C GLY A 70 3.15 5.12 16.24
N VAL A 71 2.48 5.98 15.48
CA VAL A 71 2.32 5.82 14.03
C VAL A 71 3.62 6.13 13.30
N LEU A 72 4.34 7.19 13.68
CA LEU A 72 5.65 7.52 13.09
C LEU A 72 6.73 6.49 13.39
N LEU A 73 6.74 5.92 14.61
CA LEU A 73 7.68 4.84 14.93
C LEU A 73 7.41 3.58 14.09
N ARG A 74 6.14 3.23 13.83
CA ARG A 74 5.78 2.11 12.94
C ARG A 74 6.11 2.41 11.48
N TYR A 75 5.94 3.67 11.05
CA TYR A 75 6.36 4.11 9.73
C TYR A 75 7.88 3.93 9.55
N LEU A 76 8.68 4.39 10.50
CA LEU A 76 10.15 4.23 10.46
C LEU A 76 10.56 2.75 10.48
N ALA A 77 9.89 1.91 11.27
CA ALA A 77 10.15 0.47 11.28
C ALA A 77 9.96 -0.21 9.91
N ALA A 78 9.12 0.37 9.04
CA ALA A 78 8.80 -0.19 7.73
C ALA A 78 9.54 0.51 6.57
N PHE A 79 9.77 1.82 6.68
CA PHE A 79 10.18 2.69 5.56
C PHE A 79 11.35 3.62 5.90
N GLY A 80 11.97 3.47 7.08
CA GLY A 80 13.18 4.18 7.46
C GLY A 80 14.42 3.72 6.68
N PRO A 81 15.49 4.54 6.63
CA PRO A 81 15.55 5.92 7.08
C PRO A 81 14.70 6.88 6.23
N ALA A 82 14.02 7.83 6.87
CA ALA A 82 13.09 8.73 6.18
C ALA A 82 13.08 10.15 6.76
N SER A 83 12.74 11.14 5.93
CA SER A 83 12.62 12.53 6.34
C SER A 83 11.24 12.85 6.93
N VAL A 84 11.11 13.99 7.61
CA VAL A 84 9.80 14.53 8.05
C VAL A 84 8.85 14.74 6.86
N ARG A 85 9.39 15.07 5.68
CA ARG A 85 8.61 15.24 4.45
C ARG A 85 8.00 13.93 4.00
N ASP A 86 8.77 12.83 4.05
CA ASP A 86 8.28 11.50 3.70
C ASP A 86 7.16 11.05 4.63
N MET A 87 7.35 11.21 5.95
CA MET A 87 6.32 10.92 6.95
C MET A 87 5.03 11.70 6.71
N ARG A 88 5.15 12.98 6.33
CA ARG A 88 4.00 13.83 5.97
C ARG A 88 3.32 13.35 4.70
N THR A 89 4.08 13.01 3.66
CA THR A 89 3.53 12.52 2.40
C THR A 89 2.76 11.21 2.60
N TRP A 90 3.28 10.31 3.43
CA TRP A 90 2.63 9.04 3.72
C TRP A 90 1.38 9.19 4.61
N SER A 91 1.49 9.94 5.71
CA SER A 91 0.40 10.02 6.70
C SER A 91 -0.67 11.07 6.40
N GLY A 92 -0.33 12.09 5.60
CA GLY A 92 -1.17 13.28 5.41
C GLY A 92 -1.22 14.23 6.62
N LEU A 93 -0.52 13.90 7.71
CA LEU A 93 -0.52 14.69 8.94
C LEU A 93 0.33 15.96 8.82
N THR A 94 -0.04 16.97 9.61
CA THR A 94 0.72 18.23 9.74
C THR A 94 1.36 18.31 11.14
N GLY A 95 2.25 19.28 11.38
CA GLY A 95 2.91 19.43 12.69
C GLY A 95 3.81 18.24 13.08
N LEU A 96 4.35 17.51 12.09
CA LEU A 96 5.18 16.33 12.37
C LEU A 96 6.59 16.68 12.85
N ARG A 97 7.03 17.94 12.72
CA ARG A 97 8.35 18.36 13.19
C ARG A 97 8.43 18.26 14.71
N GLU A 98 7.43 18.78 15.42
CA GLU A 98 7.34 18.74 16.88
C GLU A 98 7.28 17.30 17.42
N VAL A 99 6.65 16.41 16.66
CA VAL A 99 6.57 14.97 16.97
C VAL A 99 7.95 14.32 16.82
N VAL A 100 8.63 14.58 15.70
CA VAL A 100 9.97 14.04 15.45
C VAL A 100 10.98 14.60 16.45
N ASP A 101 10.91 15.88 16.81
CA ASP A 101 11.79 16.49 17.82
C ASP A 101 11.65 15.80 19.18
N ARG A 102 10.40 15.50 19.59
CA ARG A 102 10.12 14.74 20.81
C ARG A 102 10.63 13.30 20.74
N LEU A 103 10.53 12.66 19.57
CA LEU A 103 11.01 11.30 19.36
C LEU A 103 12.53 11.21 19.17
N ARG A 104 13.19 12.30 18.78
CA ARG A 104 14.61 12.37 18.39
C ARG A 104 15.57 11.66 19.36
N PRO A 105 15.42 11.75 20.70
CA PRO A 105 16.30 11.02 21.63
C PRO A 105 16.25 9.49 21.48
N ARG A 106 15.22 8.95 20.82
CA ARG A 106 15.00 7.51 20.60
C ARG A 106 15.32 7.10 19.16
N LEU A 107 15.76 8.02 18.30
CA LEU A 107 15.99 7.78 16.88
C LEU A 107 17.48 7.93 16.54
N ARG A 108 17.89 7.24 15.46
CA ARG A 108 19.15 7.51 14.78
C ARG A 108 18.92 8.54 13.69
N THR A 109 19.97 9.29 13.38
CA THR A 109 19.92 10.36 12.38
C THR A 109 20.97 10.13 11.31
N PHE A 110 20.59 10.36 10.05
CA PHE A 110 21.44 10.24 8.87
C PHE A 110 21.28 11.49 8.01
N ARG A 111 22.08 11.57 6.95
CA ARG A 111 21.89 12.55 5.87
C ARG A 111 21.94 11.83 4.53
N ASP A 112 21.06 12.21 3.62
CA ASP A 112 21.20 11.83 2.21
C ASP A 112 22.22 12.70 1.49
N GLU A 113 22.40 12.43 0.20
CA GLU A 113 23.34 13.09 -0.70
C GLU A 113 23.04 14.59 -0.86
N ASP A 114 21.78 15.00 -0.71
CA ASP A 114 21.34 16.40 -0.74
C ASP A 114 21.45 17.07 0.64
N GLY A 115 21.90 16.33 1.66
CA GLY A 115 22.06 16.80 3.02
C GLY A 115 20.76 16.82 3.84
N THR A 116 19.66 16.25 3.33
CA THR A 116 18.39 16.12 4.04
C THR A 116 18.56 15.21 5.24
N GLU A 117 18.09 15.67 6.40
CA GLU A 117 18.12 14.87 7.63
C GLU A 117 17.09 13.73 7.53
N LEU A 118 17.57 12.50 7.71
CA LEU A 118 16.76 11.29 7.75
C LEU A 118 16.77 10.70 9.17
N PHE A 119 15.67 10.09 9.56
CA PHE A 119 15.50 9.46 10.87
C PHE A 119 15.22 7.97 10.70
N ASP A 120 15.71 7.16 11.62
CA ASP A 120 15.38 5.73 11.68
C ASP A 120 15.40 5.19 13.12
N LEU A 121 14.87 4.00 13.32
CA LEU A 121 14.93 3.28 14.58
C LEU A 121 16.34 2.77 14.86
N PRO A 122 16.78 2.78 16.14
CA PRO A 122 17.99 2.08 16.54
C PRO A 122 17.91 0.59 16.16
N GLY A 123 18.95 0.07 15.52
CA GLY A 123 19.01 -1.33 15.09
C GLY A 123 18.20 -1.66 13.83
N ALA A 124 17.56 -0.68 13.18
CA ALA A 124 16.98 -0.89 11.86
C ALA A 124 18.05 -1.39 10.86
N PRO A 125 17.74 -2.37 9.99
CA PRO A 125 18.71 -2.91 9.05
C PRO A 125 19.14 -1.84 8.04
N LEU A 126 20.46 -1.68 7.88
CA LEU A 126 21.07 -0.89 6.82
C LEU A 126 22.00 -1.82 6.04
N PRO A 127 21.51 -2.46 4.97
CA PRO A 127 22.34 -3.32 4.13
C PRO A 127 23.55 -2.57 3.59
N ASP A 128 24.64 -3.29 3.35
CA ASP A 128 25.79 -2.75 2.63
C ASP A 128 25.35 -2.24 1.25
N PRO A 129 25.85 -1.09 0.75
CA PRO A 129 25.44 -0.55 -0.54
C PRO A 129 25.67 -1.51 -1.72
N ASP A 130 26.62 -2.44 -1.61
CA ASP A 130 26.88 -3.45 -2.65
C ASP A 130 26.01 -4.71 -2.47
N THR A 131 25.08 -4.72 -1.50
CA THR A 131 24.13 -5.83 -1.33
C THR A 131 23.23 -5.93 -2.55
N PRO A 132 23.24 -7.07 -3.29
CA PRO A 132 22.40 -7.21 -4.46
C PRO A 132 20.91 -7.12 -4.13
N ALA A 133 20.17 -6.30 -4.88
CA ALA A 133 18.71 -6.22 -4.76
C ALA A 133 18.06 -7.23 -5.74
N PRO A 134 17.50 -8.35 -5.24
CA PRO A 134 16.91 -9.36 -6.11
C PRO A 134 15.66 -8.84 -6.83
N VAL A 135 15.28 -9.51 -7.92
CA VAL A 135 14.03 -9.22 -8.61
C VAL A 135 12.84 -9.45 -7.67
N ARG A 136 11.91 -8.50 -7.63
CA ARG A 136 10.69 -8.55 -6.80
C ARG A 136 9.48 -8.04 -7.56
N PHE A 137 8.37 -8.74 -7.42
CA PHE A 137 7.06 -8.27 -7.89
C PHE A 137 6.33 -7.64 -6.71
N VAL A 138 6.16 -6.32 -6.73
CA VAL A 138 5.42 -5.59 -5.70
C VAL A 138 3.98 -5.34 -6.16
N ALA A 139 3.05 -5.38 -5.21
CA ALA A 139 1.62 -5.36 -5.51
C ALA A 139 1.16 -4.01 -6.05
N GLU A 140 -0.06 -3.99 -6.60
CA GLU A 140 -0.77 -2.74 -6.86
C GLU A 140 -0.90 -1.93 -5.56
N PHE A 141 -0.65 -0.62 -5.65
CA PHE A 141 -0.64 0.30 -4.51
C PHE A 141 0.33 -0.06 -3.36
N ASP A 142 1.40 -0.80 -3.66
CA ASP A 142 2.38 -1.15 -2.63
C ASP A 142 3.02 0.10 -2.00
N ASN A 143 3.13 0.09 -0.68
CA ASN A 143 3.67 1.21 0.08
C ASN A 143 5.14 1.49 -0.21
N LEU A 144 5.91 0.50 -0.70
CA LEU A 144 7.27 0.71 -1.18
C LEU A 144 7.32 1.82 -2.27
N LEU A 145 6.27 1.95 -3.08
CA LEU A 145 6.18 2.94 -4.15
C LEU A 145 5.56 4.28 -3.71
N LEU A 146 4.91 4.31 -2.54
CA LEU A 146 4.01 5.39 -2.15
C LEU A 146 4.38 6.11 -0.85
N SER A 147 5.22 5.50 -0.01
CA SER A 147 5.48 5.95 1.36
C SER A 147 6.57 7.01 1.51
N HIS A 148 7.24 7.38 0.41
CA HIS A 148 8.24 8.45 0.38
C HIS A 148 7.78 9.59 -0.52
N ALA A 149 8.18 10.81 -0.13
CA ALA A 149 7.95 12.02 -0.90
C ALA A 149 8.80 12.03 -2.17
N ASP A 150 10.07 11.60 -2.04
CA ASP A 150 10.90 11.29 -3.19
C ASP A 150 10.73 9.83 -3.60
N ARG A 151 10.02 9.62 -4.72
CA ARG A 151 9.79 8.30 -5.31
C ARG A 151 10.90 7.87 -6.27
N SER A 152 11.86 8.76 -6.57
CA SER A 152 12.99 8.44 -7.45
C SER A 152 13.89 7.35 -6.88
N ARG A 153 13.83 7.16 -5.54
CA ARG A 153 14.45 6.06 -4.79
C ARG A 153 14.23 4.67 -5.39
N VAL A 154 13.07 4.45 -6.04
CA VAL A 154 12.72 3.16 -6.66
C VAL A 154 12.06 3.31 -8.03
N ILE A 155 11.50 4.48 -8.36
CA ILE A 155 10.86 4.75 -9.66
C ILE A 155 11.71 5.75 -10.44
N GLY A 156 12.45 5.26 -11.44
CA GLY A 156 13.19 6.12 -12.36
C GLY A 156 12.29 7.13 -13.10
N THR A 157 12.89 8.24 -13.52
CA THR A 157 12.18 9.36 -14.16
C THR A 157 11.41 8.94 -15.42
N HIS A 158 11.98 8.00 -16.19
CA HIS A 158 11.37 7.52 -17.43
C HIS A 158 10.17 6.61 -17.15
N GLU A 159 10.28 5.75 -16.14
CA GLU A 159 9.29 4.74 -15.74
C GLU A 159 8.08 5.36 -15.05
N ARG A 160 8.23 6.56 -14.47
CA ARG A 160 7.17 7.28 -13.76
C ARG A 160 5.89 7.41 -14.58
N ARG A 161 5.99 7.67 -15.89
CA ARG A 161 4.80 7.78 -16.76
C ARG A 161 4.03 6.45 -16.89
N GLY A 162 4.73 5.33 -16.83
CA GLY A 162 4.13 3.99 -16.90
C GLY A 162 3.46 3.55 -15.59
N MET A 163 3.91 4.09 -14.45
CA MET A 163 3.43 3.73 -13.11
C MET A 163 2.27 4.60 -12.60
N PHE A 164 2.11 5.82 -13.08
CA PHE A 164 1.02 6.71 -12.68
C PHE A 164 -0.01 6.82 -13.80
N THR A 165 -0.96 5.88 -13.81
CA THR A 165 -1.97 5.77 -14.89
C THR A 165 -3.13 6.75 -14.70
N ARG A 166 -4.00 6.86 -15.72
CA ARG A 166 -5.23 7.65 -15.63
C ARG A 166 -6.09 7.11 -14.47
N ASN A 167 -6.71 8.02 -13.70
CA ASN A 167 -7.52 7.74 -12.51
C ASN A 167 -6.74 7.28 -11.26
N ALA A 168 -5.45 7.60 -11.15
CA ALA A 168 -4.62 7.34 -9.97
C ALA A 168 -4.46 5.85 -9.61
N VAL A 169 -4.62 4.95 -10.58
CA VAL A 169 -4.31 3.53 -10.39
C VAL A 169 -2.81 3.31 -10.48
N ILE A 170 -2.25 2.68 -9.44
CA ILE A 170 -0.84 2.28 -9.35
C ILE A 170 -0.76 0.78 -9.65
N PRO A 171 -0.25 0.37 -10.84
CA PRO A 171 -0.16 -1.03 -11.18
C PRO A 171 0.88 -1.75 -10.30
N GLY A 172 0.85 -3.08 -10.28
CA GLY A 172 1.94 -3.86 -9.70
C GLY A 172 3.23 -3.60 -10.47
N ALA A 173 4.35 -3.47 -9.75
CA ALA A 173 5.65 -3.17 -10.34
C ALA A 173 6.59 -4.37 -10.28
N VAL A 174 7.44 -4.50 -11.29
CA VAL A 174 8.57 -5.42 -11.28
C VAL A 174 9.83 -4.62 -10.98
N LEU A 175 10.47 -4.93 -9.87
CA LEU A 175 11.76 -4.37 -9.47
C LEU A 175 12.88 -5.25 -9.98
N VAL A 176 13.91 -4.64 -10.58
CA VAL A 176 15.17 -5.29 -10.93
C VAL A 176 16.27 -4.38 -10.37
N ASP A 177 17.16 -4.96 -9.57
CA ASP A 177 18.21 -4.20 -8.87
C ASP A 177 17.65 -3.04 -8.03
N GLY A 178 16.51 -3.27 -7.38
CA GLY A 178 15.85 -2.27 -6.52
C GLY A 178 15.01 -1.22 -7.26
N PHE A 179 15.11 -1.12 -8.59
CA PHE A 179 14.39 -0.13 -9.38
C PHE A 179 13.26 -0.74 -10.21
N VAL A 180 12.17 0.01 -10.36
CA VAL A 180 11.06 -0.36 -11.26
C VAL A 180 11.58 -0.47 -12.68
N ARG A 181 11.34 -1.62 -13.32
CA ARG A 181 11.68 -1.89 -14.73
C ARG A 181 10.49 -2.34 -15.57
N GLY A 182 9.32 -2.45 -14.96
CA GLY A 182 8.09 -2.78 -15.66
C GLY A 182 6.90 -2.85 -14.71
N LYS A 183 5.73 -3.13 -15.28
CA LYS A 183 4.51 -3.44 -14.56
C LYS A 183 4.10 -4.88 -14.80
N TRP A 184 3.29 -5.43 -13.90
CA TRP A 184 2.75 -6.77 -14.05
C TRP A 184 1.26 -6.83 -13.74
N ARG A 185 0.62 -7.90 -14.20
CA ARG A 185 -0.73 -8.28 -13.79
C ARG A 185 -0.87 -9.80 -13.81
N VAL A 186 -1.81 -10.33 -13.02
CA VAL A 186 -2.24 -11.72 -13.11
C VAL A 186 -3.40 -11.83 -14.10
N GLU A 187 -3.31 -12.79 -15.03
CA GLU A 187 -4.37 -13.15 -15.96
C GLU A 187 -4.91 -14.53 -15.57
N ARG A 188 -6.17 -14.58 -15.11
CA ARG A 188 -6.83 -15.82 -14.70
C ARG A 188 -7.77 -16.33 -15.78
N SER A 189 -7.65 -17.60 -16.10
CA SER A 189 -8.59 -18.35 -16.92
C SER A 189 -9.15 -19.54 -16.12
N ARG A 190 -10.00 -20.36 -16.76
CA ARG A 190 -10.48 -21.61 -16.15
C ARG A 190 -9.38 -22.66 -15.99
N THR A 191 -8.30 -22.55 -16.77
CA THR A 191 -7.28 -23.59 -16.91
C THR A 191 -5.91 -23.17 -16.39
N ALA A 192 -5.64 -21.87 -16.27
CA ALA A 192 -4.35 -21.35 -15.84
C ALA A 192 -4.45 -19.99 -15.15
N THR A 193 -3.48 -19.71 -14.29
CA THR A 193 -3.19 -18.40 -13.68
C THR A 193 -1.83 -17.91 -14.18
N ASP A 194 -1.84 -17.08 -15.22
CA ASP A 194 -0.63 -16.54 -15.85
C ASP A 194 -0.20 -15.22 -15.20
N VAL A 195 1.08 -14.88 -15.34
CA VAL A 195 1.62 -13.55 -14.98
C VAL A 195 2.11 -12.87 -16.25
N LEU A 196 1.54 -11.71 -16.58
CA LEU A 196 2.01 -10.87 -17.67
C LEU A 196 2.87 -9.74 -17.13
N VAL A 197 4.10 -9.65 -17.61
CA VAL A 197 5.05 -8.55 -17.37
C VAL A 197 5.13 -7.67 -18.60
N THR A 198 5.02 -6.36 -18.41
CA THR A 198 5.26 -5.33 -19.43
C THR A 198 6.46 -4.49 -19.00
N PRO A 199 7.66 -4.74 -19.57
CA PRO A 199 8.85 -3.94 -19.29
C PRO A 199 8.68 -2.49 -19.77
N PHE A 200 9.41 -1.56 -19.15
CA PHE A 200 9.51 -0.16 -19.59
C PHE A 200 10.75 0.12 -20.46
N GLY A 201 11.55 -0.90 -20.70
CA GLY A 201 12.74 -0.88 -21.54
C GLY A 201 13.29 -2.30 -21.69
N PRO A 202 14.37 -2.49 -22.46
CA PRO A 202 14.98 -3.79 -22.65
C PRO A 202 15.47 -4.38 -21.31
N LEU A 203 15.38 -5.70 -21.20
CA LEU A 203 15.98 -6.50 -20.13
C LEU A 203 17.12 -7.33 -20.74
N THR A 204 18.23 -7.46 -20.03
CA THR A 204 19.30 -8.41 -20.37
C THR A 204 18.79 -9.85 -20.24
N GLY A 205 19.50 -10.82 -20.83
CA GLY A 205 19.15 -12.24 -20.71
C GLY A 205 19.02 -12.70 -19.26
N ARG A 206 19.99 -12.31 -18.41
CA ARG A 206 20.00 -12.63 -16.98
C ARG A 206 18.85 -11.98 -16.20
N GLU A 207 18.53 -10.71 -16.49
CA GLU A 207 17.39 -10.04 -15.86
C GLU A 207 16.07 -10.72 -16.27
N ARG A 208 15.93 -11.09 -17.55
CA ARG A 208 14.75 -11.79 -18.05
C ARG A 208 14.56 -13.15 -17.35
N GLU A 209 15.63 -13.92 -17.19
CA GLU A 209 15.59 -15.20 -16.46
C GLU A 209 15.16 -15.00 -15.00
N ALA A 210 15.73 -14.03 -14.30
CA ALA A 210 15.38 -13.73 -12.90
C ALA A 210 13.93 -13.22 -12.74
N VAL A 211 13.41 -12.46 -13.73
CA VAL A 211 12.01 -12.02 -13.77
C VAL A 211 11.05 -13.19 -13.98
N VAL A 212 11.41 -14.15 -14.83
CA VAL A 212 10.61 -15.38 -15.01
C VAL A 212 10.59 -16.18 -13.71
N GLU A 213 11.75 -16.41 -13.08
CA GLU A 213 11.86 -17.20 -11.85
C GLU A 213 11.02 -16.62 -10.69
N GLU A 214 11.10 -15.30 -10.48
CA GLU A 214 10.26 -14.63 -9.47
C GLU A 214 8.78 -14.60 -9.87
N GLY A 215 8.48 -14.43 -11.16
CA GLY A 215 7.13 -14.47 -11.69
C GLY A 215 6.45 -15.83 -11.51
N GLU A 216 7.20 -16.93 -11.61
CA GLU A 216 6.69 -18.29 -11.40
C GLU A 216 6.28 -18.50 -9.94
N ARG A 217 7.06 -17.96 -8.99
CA ARG A 217 6.68 -17.95 -7.57
C ARG A 217 5.39 -17.17 -7.34
N LEU A 218 5.24 -16.03 -8.00
CA LEU A 218 4.01 -15.23 -7.95
C LEU A 218 2.83 -15.96 -8.58
N ALA A 219 3.00 -16.62 -9.73
CA ALA A 219 1.96 -17.40 -10.38
C ALA A 219 1.49 -18.55 -9.47
N ALA A 220 2.42 -19.28 -8.86
CA ALA A 220 2.14 -20.33 -7.88
C ALA A 220 1.39 -19.81 -6.66
N PHE A 221 1.76 -18.64 -6.15
CA PHE A 221 1.04 -17.98 -5.06
C PHE A 221 -0.39 -17.58 -5.47
N ALA A 222 -0.54 -16.96 -6.64
CA ALA A 222 -1.81 -16.42 -7.15
C ALA A 222 -2.81 -17.51 -7.58
N ALA A 223 -2.33 -18.72 -7.87
CA ALA A 223 -3.11 -19.90 -8.23
C ALA A 223 -3.80 -20.58 -7.04
N ARG A 224 -3.42 -20.24 -5.80
CA ARG A 224 -4.02 -20.85 -4.59
C ARG A 224 -5.52 -20.57 -4.55
N GLY A 225 -6.33 -21.64 -4.56
CA GLY A 225 -7.79 -21.55 -4.55
C GLY A 225 -8.45 -21.37 -5.92
N GLY A 226 -7.70 -21.53 -7.03
CA GLY A 226 -8.22 -21.39 -8.38
C GLY A 226 -7.57 -22.34 -9.39
N ALA A 227 -7.48 -21.89 -10.64
CA ALA A 227 -6.77 -22.61 -11.70
C ALA A 227 -5.27 -22.72 -11.40
N PRO A 228 -4.59 -23.80 -11.82
CA PRO A 228 -3.17 -24.00 -11.55
C PRO A 228 -2.30 -22.86 -12.10
N ALA A 229 -1.06 -22.76 -11.59
CA ALA A 229 -0.10 -21.78 -12.08
C ALA A 229 0.16 -21.99 -13.58
N GLY A 230 0.10 -20.89 -14.32
CA GLY A 230 0.38 -20.85 -15.75
C GLY A 230 1.76 -20.28 -16.06
N GLU A 231 1.88 -19.66 -17.23
CA GLU A 231 3.16 -19.14 -17.74
C GLU A 231 3.43 -17.71 -17.24
N VAL A 232 4.72 -17.38 -17.15
CA VAL A 232 5.18 -15.99 -17.03
C VAL A 232 5.53 -15.47 -18.42
N ARG A 233 4.72 -14.52 -18.90
CA ARG A 233 4.92 -13.90 -20.22
C ARG A 233 5.50 -12.51 -20.04
N ILE A 234 6.59 -12.22 -20.76
CA ILE A 234 7.19 -10.88 -20.80
C ILE A 234 6.95 -10.30 -22.19
N ALA A 235 6.15 -9.23 -22.26
CA ALA A 235 5.87 -8.52 -23.50
C ALA A 235 7.14 -7.91 -24.12
N ALA A 236 7.11 -7.66 -25.42
CA ALA A 236 8.14 -6.87 -26.09
C ALA A 236 8.12 -5.44 -25.51
N ALA A 237 9.32 -4.89 -25.25
CA ALA A 237 9.52 -3.53 -24.77
C ALA A 237 9.43 -2.53 -25.93
#